data_AF-A0A524AD81-F1
#
_entry.id   AF-A0A524AD81-F1
#
_cell.length_a   1.000
_cell.length_b   1.000
_cell.length_c   1.000
_cell.angle_alpha   90.00
_cell.angle_beta   90.00
_cell.angle_gamma   90.00
#
_symmetry.space_group_name_H-M   'P 1'
#
loop_
_entity.id
_entity.type
_entity.pdbx_description
1 polymer ?
#
loop_
_entity_poly.entity_id
_entity_poly.type
_entity_poly.pdbx_seq_one_letter_code
_entity_poly.pdbx_strand_id
1 'polypeptide(L)'
;MLGDCLYLFGGHSGIETGVERNDFWRYHVLTGRWERLHPDDGCADYGPGQRYPPVRRVSVLETLEDSLILFGGIRRFMGTREMGYSLPFNDLWYCDFGSGLWAAV
;
A
#
# COMPACT_ATOMS: atom_id res chain seq x y z
N MET A 1 -4.21 -10.60 9.81
CA MET A 1 -3.70 -10.10 11.12
C MET A 1 -2.46 -10.93 11.43
N LEU A 2 -1.35 -10.32 11.84
CA LEU A 2 -0.14 -11.05 12.20
C LEU A 2 0.28 -10.67 13.62
N GLY A 3 0.45 -11.68 14.48
CA GLY A 3 0.54 -11.47 15.92
C GLY A 3 -0.64 -10.62 16.42
N ASP A 4 -0.33 -9.61 17.22
CA ASP A 4 -1.30 -8.67 17.79
C ASP A 4 -1.49 -7.39 16.94
N CYS A 5 -1.19 -7.45 15.65
CA CYS A 5 -1.19 -6.28 14.77
C CYS A 5 -2.12 -6.41 13.57
N LEU A 6 -2.92 -5.35 13.35
CA LEU A 6 -3.60 -5.08 12.09
C LEU A 6 -2.70 -4.22 11.21
N TYR A 7 -2.74 -4.44 9.90
CA TYR A 7 -1.92 -3.72 8.92
C TYR A 7 -2.81 -3.04 7.90
N LEU A 8 -2.43 -1.82 7.52
CA LEU A 8 -3.14 -0.99 6.57
C LEU A 8 -2.14 -0.39 5.59
N PHE A 9 -2.44 -0.53 4.29
CA PHE A 9 -1.61 0.01 3.23
C PHE A 9 -2.44 0.80 2.22
N GLY A 10 -1.99 2.02 1.92
CA GLY A 10 -2.53 2.87 0.87
C GLY A 10 -4.00 3.23 1.03
N GLY A 11 -4.70 3.36 -0.09
CA GLY A 11 -6.13 3.70 -0.12
C GLY A 11 -6.39 5.05 -0.80
N HIS A 12 -7.57 5.60 -0.52
CA HIS A 12 -8.10 6.77 -1.22
C HIS A 12 -8.83 7.70 -0.25
N SER A 13 -8.43 8.97 -0.17
CA SER A 13 -8.98 9.93 0.80
C SER A 13 -10.33 10.58 0.40
N GLY A 14 -11.20 9.82 -0.26
CA GLY A 14 -12.57 10.23 -0.60
C GLY A 14 -12.69 11.12 -1.85
N ILE A 15 -13.93 11.49 -2.18
CA ILE A 15 -14.33 12.12 -3.46
C ILE A 15 -13.77 13.54 -3.62
N GLU A 16 -13.62 14.30 -2.53
CA GLU A 16 -13.24 15.71 -2.58
C GLU A 16 -11.76 15.94 -2.93
N THR A 17 -10.87 15.14 -2.35
CA THR A 17 -9.42 15.27 -2.61
C THR A 17 -8.94 14.26 -3.63
N GLY A 18 -9.57 13.09 -3.70
CA GLY A 18 -9.26 12.06 -4.67
C GLY A 18 -7.86 11.45 -4.55
N VAL A 19 -7.10 11.77 -3.49
CA VAL A 19 -5.68 11.42 -3.39
C VAL A 19 -5.54 9.94 -3.05
N GLU A 20 -4.79 9.24 -3.89
CA GLU A 20 -4.34 7.87 -3.64
C GLU A 20 -3.07 7.90 -2.80
N ARG A 21 -2.97 6.96 -1.85
CA ARG A 21 -1.92 6.95 -0.83
C ARG A 21 -1.06 5.69 -0.94
N ASN A 22 0.15 5.76 -0.39
CA ASN A 22 1.02 4.61 -0.13
C ASN A 22 1.66 4.63 1.26
N ASP A 23 1.02 5.28 2.23
CA ASP A 23 1.40 5.10 3.62
C ASP A 23 1.14 3.68 4.10
N PHE A 24 1.98 3.24 5.03
CA PHE A 24 1.90 1.93 5.65
C PHE A 24 1.83 2.07 7.16
N TRP A 25 0.80 1.49 7.75
CA TRP A 25 0.49 1.58 9.17
C TRP A 25 0.31 0.20 9.78
N ARG A 26 0.64 0.11 11.06
CA ARG A 26 0.19 -0.97 11.93
C ARG A 26 -0.59 -0.44 13.13
N TYR A 27 -1.56 -1.22 13.56
CA TYR A 27 -2.31 -1.00 14.78
C TYR A 27 -2.08 -2.16 15.74
N HIS A 28 -1.49 -1.87 16.89
CA HIS A 28 -1.26 -2.82 17.98
C HIS A 28 -2.55 -2.98 18.78
N VAL A 29 -3.23 -4.12 18.66
CA VAL A 29 -4.57 -4.31 19.24
C VAL A 29 -4.55 -4.33 20.77
N LEU A 30 -3.46 -4.84 21.37
CA LEU A 30 -3.32 -4.92 22.82
C LEU A 30 -3.11 -3.55 23.47
N THR A 31 -2.36 -2.67 22.81
CA THR A 31 -2.05 -1.33 23.35
C THR A 31 -2.99 -0.25 22.83
N GLY A 32 -3.76 -0.55 21.78
CA GLY A 32 -4.62 0.41 21.09
C GLY A 32 -3.85 1.53 20.40
N ARG A 33 -2.64 1.25 19.89
CA ARG A 33 -1.73 2.27 19.35
C ARG A 33 -1.50 2.07 17.86
N TRP A 34 -1.57 3.17 17.13
CA TRP A 34 -1.12 3.26 15.75
C TRP A 34 0.37 3.54 15.69
N GLU A 35 1.03 2.92 14.74
CA GLU A 35 2.42 3.18 14.38
C GLU A 35 2.54 3.26 12.87
N ARG A 36 3.15 4.35 12.39
CA ARG A 36 3.43 4.53 10.97
C ARG A 36 4.76 3.87 10.63
N LEU A 37 4.70 2.89 9.74
CA LEU A 37 5.86 2.13 9.27
C LEU A 37 6.48 2.79 8.03
N HIS A 38 5.64 3.38 7.17
CA HIS A 38 6.09 4.17 6.01
C HIS A 38 5.18 5.40 5.83
N PRO A 39 5.75 6.62 5.65
CA PRO A 39 4.95 7.79 5.31
C PRO A 39 4.41 7.70 3.87
N ASP A 40 3.31 8.39 3.59
CA ASP A 40 2.88 8.64 2.22
C ASP A 40 3.92 9.53 1.53
N ASP A 41 4.52 9.03 0.45
CA ASP A 41 5.51 9.76 -0.35
C ASP A 41 4.98 10.11 -1.74
N GLY A 42 3.76 9.69 -2.06
CA GLY A 42 3.10 9.94 -3.35
C GLY A 42 3.79 9.25 -4.53
N CYS A 43 4.76 8.38 -4.29
CA CYS A 43 5.50 7.70 -5.34
C CYS A 43 4.56 6.81 -6.14
N ALA A 44 4.57 7.02 -7.45
CA ALA A 44 3.78 6.24 -8.38
C ALA A 44 4.63 5.56 -9.45
N ASP A 45 5.94 5.55 -9.23
CA ASP A 45 6.93 4.99 -10.13
C ASP A 45 7.00 3.47 -9.96
N TYR A 46 7.40 2.82 -11.05
CA TYR A 46 7.58 1.38 -11.13
C TYR A 46 8.97 1.10 -11.67
N GLY A 47 9.77 0.33 -10.94
CA GLY A 47 11.09 -0.04 -11.39
C GLY A 47 11.89 -0.89 -10.41
N PRO A 48 13.02 -1.45 -10.87
CA PRO A 48 13.83 -2.42 -10.12
C PRO A 48 14.52 -1.87 -8.86
N GLY A 49 14.46 -0.55 -8.61
CA GLY A 49 14.98 0.09 -7.40
C GLY A 49 13.92 0.43 -6.35
N GLN A 50 12.65 0.10 -6.60
CA GLN A 50 11.53 0.50 -5.77
C GLN A 50 11.48 -0.32 -4.47
N ARG A 51 11.46 0.36 -3.33
CA ARG A 51 11.48 -0.27 -1.99
C ARG A 51 10.14 -0.30 -1.28
N TYR A 52 9.13 0.36 -1.85
CA TYR A 52 7.78 0.45 -1.30
C TYR A 52 6.76 0.39 -2.44
N PRO A 53 5.62 -0.29 -2.24
CA PRO A 53 4.59 -0.30 -3.25
C PRO A 53 4.13 1.14 -3.55
N PRO A 54 3.91 1.49 -4.82
CA PRO A 54 3.40 2.82 -5.17
C PRO A 54 1.96 3.02 -4.75
N VAL A 55 1.52 4.29 -4.83
CA VAL A 55 0.14 4.72 -4.53
C VAL A 55 -0.89 3.83 -5.21
N ARG A 56 -1.82 3.30 -4.41
CA ARG A 56 -2.86 2.40 -4.89
C ARG A 56 -4.06 2.35 -3.96
N ARG A 57 -5.18 1.90 -4.51
CA ARG A 57 -6.40 1.55 -3.76
C ARG A 57 -6.89 0.18 -4.19
N VAL A 58 -7.81 -0.39 -3.41
CA VAL A 58 -8.47 -1.68 -3.66
C VAL A 58 -7.51 -2.85 -3.90
N SER A 59 -6.28 -2.76 -3.38
CA SER A 59 -5.35 -3.88 -3.34
C SER A 59 -5.80 -4.90 -2.31
N VAL A 60 -5.37 -6.15 -2.49
CA VAL A 60 -5.49 -7.20 -1.48
C VAL A 60 -4.24 -7.17 -0.63
N LEU A 61 -4.40 -7.12 0.70
CA LEU A 61 -3.31 -7.23 1.67
C LEU A 61 -3.61 -8.41 2.59
N GLU A 62 -2.77 -9.44 2.54
CA GLU A 62 -2.94 -10.66 3.30
C GLU A 62 -1.65 -11.05 4.05
N THR A 63 -1.80 -11.87 5.08
CA THR A 63 -0.67 -12.45 5.81
C THR A 63 -0.37 -13.84 5.29
N LEU A 64 0.88 -14.10 4.93
CA LEU A 64 1.37 -15.43 4.59
C LEU A 64 2.58 -15.74 5.46
N GLU A 65 2.46 -16.76 6.32
CA GLU A 65 3.51 -17.12 7.29
C GLU A 65 3.97 -15.88 8.08
N ASP A 66 5.25 -15.52 8.01
CA ASP A 66 5.86 -14.36 8.67
C ASP A 66 6.00 -13.16 7.72
N SER A 67 5.13 -13.04 6.72
CA SER A 67 5.16 -11.97 5.73
C SER A 67 3.78 -11.38 5.46
N LEU A 68 3.78 -10.12 5.00
CA LEU A 68 2.63 -9.52 4.35
C LEU A 68 2.78 -9.60 2.84
N ILE A 69 1.70 -9.96 2.18
CA ILE A 69 1.58 -9.98 0.73
C ILE A 69 0.59 -8.93 0.30
N LEU A 70 1.00 -8.08 -0.62
CA LEU A 70 0.15 -7.10 -1.27
C LEU A 70 0.09 -7.44 -2.76
N PHE A 71 -1.12 -7.66 -3.27
CA PHE A 71 -1.33 -7.98 -4.67
C PHE A 71 -2.26 -6.98 -5.35
N GLY A 72 -1.83 -6.50 -6.51
CA GLY A 72 -2.61 -5.69 -7.41
C GLY A 72 -3.12 -4.38 -6.80
N GLY A 73 -4.39 -4.08 -7.07
CA GLY A 73 -5.01 -2.78 -6.81
C GLY A 73 -5.08 -1.93 -8.07
N ILE A 74 -5.51 -0.68 -7.93
CA ILE A 74 -5.59 0.28 -9.04
C ILE A 74 -4.99 1.62 -8.64
N ARG A 75 -4.46 2.31 -9.64
CA ARG A 75 -4.16 3.74 -9.57
C ARG A 75 -5.04 4.50 -10.55
N ARG A 76 -5.70 5.55 -10.11
CA ARG A 76 -6.47 6.46 -10.96
C ARG A 76 -5.52 7.47 -11.57
N PHE A 77 -5.40 7.44 -12.89
CA PHE A 77 -4.73 8.48 -13.64
C PHE A 77 -5.74 9.58 -13.99
N MET A 78 -5.58 10.77 -13.41
CA MET A 78 -6.27 11.97 -13.92
C MET A 78 -5.43 12.55 -15.06
N GLY A 79 -5.79 12.21 -16.31
CA GLY A 79 -5.23 12.88 -17.49
C GLY A 79 -5.79 14.30 -17.65
N THR A 80 -5.26 15.04 -18.62
CA THR A 80 -5.69 16.42 -18.97
C THR A 80 -7.07 16.51 -19.63
N ARG A 81 -7.75 15.39 -19.85
CA ARG A 81 -9.12 15.33 -20.37
C ARG A 81 -10.00 14.65 -19.32
N GLU A 82 -11.21 15.17 -19.15
CA GLU A 82 -12.23 14.90 -18.12
C GLU A 82 -12.58 13.43 -17.84
N MET A 83 -12.00 12.46 -18.57
CA MET A 83 -12.06 11.02 -18.28
C MET A 83 -10.75 10.54 -17.67
N GLY A 84 -10.71 10.46 -16.34
CA GLY A 84 -9.66 9.70 -15.65
C GLY A 84 -9.81 8.20 -15.94
N TYR A 85 -8.71 7.51 -16.22
CA TYR A 85 -8.67 6.05 -16.41
C TYR A 85 -7.92 5.39 -15.25
N SER A 86 -8.32 4.18 -14.90
CA SER A 86 -7.67 3.38 -13.86
C SER A 86 -6.62 2.48 -14.49
N LEU A 87 -5.40 2.50 -13.94
CA LEU A 87 -4.33 1.57 -14.25
C LEU A 87 -4.39 0.43 -13.23
N PRO A 88 -4.85 -0.78 -13.62
CA PRO A 88 -4.82 -1.92 -12.73
C PRO A 88 -3.38 -2.40 -12.57
N PHE A 89 -3.05 -2.81 -11.35
CA PHE A 89 -1.79 -3.45 -11.05
C PHE A 89 -1.94 -4.97 -11.08
N ASN A 90 -0.92 -5.61 -11.64
CA ASN A 90 -0.73 -7.06 -11.62
C ASN A 90 0.65 -7.37 -11.01
N ASP A 91 1.02 -6.62 -9.98
CA ASP A 91 2.26 -6.74 -9.24
C ASP A 91 2.04 -7.47 -7.92
N LEU A 92 3.10 -8.10 -7.42
CA LEU A 92 3.12 -8.76 -6.12
C LEU A 92 4.23 -8.15 -5.27
N TRP A 93 3.88 -7.74 -4.06
CA TRP A 93 4.82 -7.20 -3.10
C TRP A 93 4.82 -8.05 -1.83
N TYR A 94 6.01 -8.23 -1.26
CA TYR A 94 6.21 -8.88 0.02
C TYR A 94 6.87 -7.92 1.01
N CYS A 95 6.44 -7.98 2.27
CA CYS A 95 7.11 -7.29 3.38
C CYS A 95 7.51 -8.33 4.43
N ASP A 96 8.81 -8.42 4.69
CA ASP A 96 9.39 -9.28 5.73
C ASP A 96 9.40 -8.56 7.08
N PHE A 97 8.93 -9.23 8.13
CA PHE A 97 8.82 -8.66 9.48
C PHE A 97 10.14 -8.45 10.23
N GLY A 98 11.21 -9.15 9.86
CA GLY A 98 12.54 -8.95 10.43
C GLY A 98 13.19 -7.62 10.02
N SER A 99 12.74 -7.03 8.90
CA SER A 99 13.33 -5.80 8.34
C SER A 99 12.35 -4.65 8.14
N GLY A 100 11.04 -4.92 8.01
CA GLY A 100 10.02 -3.92 7.66
C GLY A 100 10.16 -3.36 6.25
N LEU A 101 10.97 -4.01 5.40
CA LEU A 101 11.21 -3.60 4.02
C LEU A 101 10.29 -4.33 3.07
N TRP A 102 9.74 -3.61 2.10
CA TRP A 102 9.05 -4.23 0.98
C TRP A 102 10.02 -4.60 -0.13
N ALA A 103 9.66 -5.62 -0.88
CA ALA A 103 10.25 -5.89 -2.18
C ALA A 103 9.20 -6.43 -3.16
N ALA A 104 9.47 -6.21 -4.44
CA ALA A 104 8.63 -6.66 -5.54
C ALA A 104 9.07 -8.05 -6.02
N VAL A 105 8.11 -8.90 -6.42
CA VAL A 105 8.34 -10.20 -7.08
C VAL A 105 8.05 -10.11 -8.57
#